data_AF-A0A412BME4-F1
#
_entry.id   AF-A0A412BME4-F1
#
_cell.length_a   1.000
_cell.length_b   1.000
_cell.length_c   1.000
_cell.angle_alpha   90.00
_cell.angle_beta   90.00
_cell.angle_gamma   90.00
#
_symmetry.space_group_name_H-M   'P 1'
#
loop_
_entity.id
_entity.type
_entity.pdbx_description
1 polymer ?
#
loop_
_entity_poly.entity_id
_entity_poly.type
_entity_poly.pdbx_seq_one_letter_code
_entity_poly.pdbx_strand_id
1 'polypeptide(L)'
;MGKIEPEKEIKKVVICYEDGEEKEIEKGFFCEMHPEEECLNLTFHMFCVEGKELVCIIEGMMELGDRLGMFSPTKETQEGEEENRERERN
;
A
#
# COMPACT_ATOMS: atom_id res chain seq x y z
N MET A 1 -9.52 6.03 -34.31
CA MET A 1 -9.39 5.44 -32.97
C MET A 1 -7.94 5.08 -32.79
N GLY A 2 -7.24 5.69 -31.84
CA GLY A 2 -5.82 5.38 -31.58
C GLY A 2 -5.68 3.91 -31.18
N LYS A 3 -4.63 3.23 -31.66
CA LYS A 3 -4.32 1.88 -31.20
C LYS A 3 -3.90 1.98 -29.74
N ILE A 4 -4.67 1.35 -28.85
CA ILE A 4 -4.26 1.18 -27.45
C ILE A 4 -3.19 0.09 -27.48
N GLU A 5 -1.97 0.43 -27.11
CA GLU A 5 -0.93 -0.57 -26.93
C GLU A 5 -1.34 -1.50 -25.77
N PRO A 6 -1.21 -2.82 -25.92
CA PRO A 6 -1.51 -3.75 -24.85
C PRO A 6 -0.61 -3.45 -23.65
N GLU A 7 -1.20 -3.47 -22.47
CA GLU A 7 -0.49 -3.28 -21.21
C GLU A 7 0.61 -4.35 -21.06
N LYS A 8 1.81 -3.93 -20.63
CA LYS A 8 2.94 -4.84 -20.49
C LYS A 8 2.75 -5.70 -19.25
N GLU A 9 2.74 -7.03 -19.43
CA GLU A 9 2.73 -7.97 -18.32
C GLU A 9 4.14 -8.18 -17.73
N ILE A 10 4.24 -8.11 -16.41
CA ILE A 10 5.46 -8.43 -15.66
C ILE A 10 5.60 -9.95 -15.61
N LYS A 11 6.75 -10.47 -16.06
CA LYS A 11 7.04 -11.91 -16.06
C LYS A 11 7.72 -12.39 -14.79
N LYS A 12 8.65 -11.60 -14.28
CA LYS A 12 9.40 -11.88 -13.05
C LYS A 12 9.98 -10.60 -12.48
N VAL A 13 10.29 -10.64 -11.19
CA VAL A 13 11.04 -9.62 -10.47
C VAL A 13 12.34 -10.26 -9.99
N VAL A 14 13.45 -9.54 -10.10
CA VAL A 14 14.75 -9.96 -9.56
C VAL A 14 15.12 -9.01 -8.44
N ILE A 15 15.30 -9.55 -7.23
CA ILE A 15 15.78 -8.80 -6.07
C ILE A 15 17.29 -9.00 -6.01
N CYS A 16 18.04 -7.91 -6.16
CA CYS A 16 19.50 -7.91 -6.03
C CYS A 16 19.87 -7.44 -4.63
N TYR A 17 20.60 -8.26 -3.89
CA TYR A 17 21.09 -7.97 -2.55
C TYR A 17 22.49 -7.33 -2.60
N GLU A 18 22.87 -6.62 -1.54
CA GLU A 18 24.14 -5.88 -1.48
C GLU A 18 25.38 -6.78 -1.53
N ASP A 19 25.24 -8.04 -1.09
CA ASP A 19 26.29 -9.07 -1.16
C ASP A 19 26.43 -9.68 -2.56
N GLY A 20 25.61 -9.25 -3.52
CA GLY A 20 25.58 -9.75 -4.89
C GLY A 20 24.71 -10.98 -5.09
N GLU A 21 23.99 -11.47 -4.07
CA GLU A 21 22.97 -12.50 -4.26
C GLU A 21 21.80 -11.94 -5.09
N GLU A 22 21.23 -12.78 -5.95
CA GLU A 22 20.02 -12.47 -6.69
C GLU A 22 18.92 -13.49 -6.37
N LYS A 23 17.70 -12.99 -6.15
CA LYS A 23 16.52 -13.82 -5.97
C LYS A 23 15.46 -13.48 -7.02
N GLU A 24 15.12 -14.47 -7.83
CA GLU A 24 14.02 -14.36 -8.78
C GLU A 24 12.67 -14.68 -8.11
N ILE A 25 11.68 -13.84 -8.39
CA ILE A 25 10.30 -13.99 -7.96
C ILE A 25 9.43 -14.04 -9.21
N GLU A 26 8.71 -15.15 -9.40
CA GLU A 26 7.84 -15.38 -10.57
C GLU A 26 6.36 -15.08 -10.28
N LYS A 27 6.00 -14.95 -9.01
CA LYS A 27 4.64 -14.61 -8.57
C LYS A 27 4.68 -13.74 -7.33
N GLY A 28 3.95 -12.64 -7.35
CA GLY A 28 3.84 -11.75 -6.21
C GLY A 28 3.36 -10.36 -6.58
N PHE A 29 3.58 -9.43 -5.67
CA PHE A 29 3.35 -8.02 -5.89
C PHE A 29 4.46 -7.20 -5.24
N PHE A 30 4.69 -6.00 -5.73
CA PHE A 30 5.49 -4.99 -5.04
C PHE A 30 4.81 -3.62 -5.15
N CYS A 31 5.17 -2.71 -4.26
CA CYS A 31 4.68 -1.35 -4.26
C CYS A 31 5.86 -0.40 -4.44
N GLU A 32 5.81 0.45 -5.46
CA GLU A 32 6.70 1.60 -5.54
C GLU A 32 6.09 2.75 -4.73
N MET A 33 6.92 3.39 -3.92
CA MET A 33 6.54 4.57 -3.14
C MET A 33 7.25 5.78 -3.74
N HIS A 34 6.49 6.75 -4.20
CA HIS A 34 7.01 8.02 -4.66
C HIS A 34 6.74 9.08 -3.58
N PRO A 35 7.77 9.58 -2.90
CA PRO A 35 7.59 10.64 -1.92
C PRO A 35 7.26 11.94 -2.67
N GLU A 36 6.00 12.37 -2.60
CA GLU A 36 5.58 13.72 -2.97
C GLU A 36 5.32 14.53 -1.69
N GLU A 37 5.39 15.86 -1.80
CA GLU A 37 5.46 16.77 -0.64
C GLU A 37 4.25 16.70 0.31
N GLU A 38 3.09 16.22 -0.17
CA GLU A 38 1.84 16.17 0.62
C GLU A 38 1.13 14.80 0.64
N CYS A 39 1.46 13.87 -0.27
CA CYS A 39 0.83 12.54 -0.35
C CYS A 39 1.85 11.46 -0.71
N LEU A 40 1.71 10.28 -0.12
CA LEU A 40 2.44 9.10 -0.56
C LEU A 40 1.75 8.54 -1.81
N ASN A 41 2.38 8.70 -2.97
CA ASN A 41 1.90 8.05 -4.20
C ASN A 41 2.41 6.62 -4.24
N LEU A 42 1.47 5.68 -4.29
CA LEU A 42 1.72 4.25 -4.29
C LEU A 42 1.40 3.66 -5.66
N THR A 43 2.37 3.00 -6.29
CA THR A 43 2.15 2.23 -7.52
C THR A 43 2.25 0.74 -7.18
N PHE A 44 1.14 0.02 -7.28
CA PHE A 44 1.10 -1.42 -7.01
C PHE A 44 1.32 -2.20 -8.30
N HIS A 45 2.37 -3.01 -8.32
CA HIS A 45 2.71 -3.91 -9.42
C HIS A 45 2.38 -5.34 -9.00
N MET A 46 1.42 -5.96 -9.68
CA MET A 46 1.01 -7.35 -9.43
C MET A 46 1.38 -8.22 -10.62
N PHE A 47 1.91 -9.41 -10.37
CA PHE A 47 2.33 -10.33 -11.42
C PHE A 47 2.02 -11.77 -11.03
N CYS A 48 1.26 -12.43 -11.90
CA CYS A 48 0.74 -13.78 -11.67
C CYS A 48 -0.08 -13.92 -10.36
N VAL A 49 -0.72 -12.84 -9.90
CA VAL A 49 -1.63 -12.82 -8.74
C VAL A 49 -3.07 -12.94 -9.21
N GLU A 50 -3.79 -13.94 -8.71
CA GLU A 50 -5.21 -14.12 -8.99
C GLU A 50 -6.08 -13.22 -8.08
N GLY A 51 -7.29 -12.88 -8.51
CA GLY A 51 -8.19 -12.00 -7.75
C GLY A 51 -8.49 -12.49 -6.31
N LYS A 52 -8.56 -13.82 -6.10
CA LYS A 52 -8.72 -14.41 -4.75
C LYS A 52 -7.51 -14.17 -3.85
N GLU A 53 -6.31 -14.11 -4.43
CA GLU A 53 -5.05 -13.89 -3.70
C GLU A 53 -4.89 -12.41 -3.36
N LEU A 54 -5.37 -11.52 -4.22
CA LEU A 54 -5.45 -10.09 -3.93
C LEU A 54 -6.29 -9.80 -2.68
N VAL A 55 -7.43 -10.48 -2.52
CA VAL A 55 -8.25 -10.35 -1.30
C VAL A 55 -7.44 -10.74 -0.07
N CYS A 56 -6.75 -11.88 -0.10
CA CYS A 56 -5.90 -12.31 1.02
C CYS A 56 -4.74 -11.33 1.30
N ILE A 57 -4.15 -10.72 0.27
CA ILE A 57 -3.09 -9.71 0.43
C ILE A 57 -3.64 -8.49 1.17
N ILE A 58 -4.81 -7.99 0.76
CA ILE A 58 -5.45 -6.83 1.39
C ILE A 58 -5.83 -7.14 2.83
N GLU A 59 -6.45 -8.29 3.09
CA GLU A 59 -6.82 -8.74 4.43
C GLU A 59 -5.58 -8.84 5.34
N GLY A 60 -4.48 -9.41 4.83
CA GLY A 60 -3.22 -9.49 5.57
C GLY A 60 -2.62 -8.12 5.91
N MET A 61 -2.72 -7.14 5.00
CA MET A 61 -2.27 -5.77 5.27
C MET A 61 -3.15 -5.05 6.29
N MET A 62 -4.47 -5.26 6.24
CA MET A 62 -5.41 -4.74 7.25
C MET A 62 -5.14 -5.37 8.62
N GLU A 63 -4.94 -6.68 8.68
CA GLU A 63 -4.59 -7.36 9.94
C GLU A 63 -3.25 -6.87 10.50
N LEU A 64 -2.25 -6.65 9.65
CA LEU A 64 -0.97 -6.07 10.06
C LEU A 64 -1.17 -4.67 10.66
N GLY A 65 -1.92 -3.79 9.99
CA GLY A 65 -2.19 -2.45 10.50
C GLY A 65 -2.94 -2.45 11.83
N ASP A 66 -3.88 -3.38 12.01
CA ASP A 66 -4.60 -3.55 13.28
C ASP A 66 -3.67 -4.00 14.41
N ARG A 67 -2.82 -5.00 14.15
CA ARG A 67 -1.79 -5.46 15.10
C ARG A 67 -0.79 -4.37 15.48
N LEU A 68 -0.54 -3.42 14.58
CA LEU A 68 0.28 -2.24 14.82
C LEU A 68 -0.49 -1.10 15.52
N GLY A 69 -1.78 -1.27 15.80
CA GLY A 69 -2.63 -0.30 16.48
C GLY A 69 -3.10 0.87 15.60
N MET A 70 -2.94 0.77 14.27
CA MET A 70 -3.24 1.85 13.32
C MET A 70 -4.74 2.14 13.21
N PHE A 71 -5.59 1.15 13.49
CA PHE A 71 -7.05 1.25 13.34
C PHE A 71 -7.79 1.35 14.70
N SER A 72 -7.07 1.62 15.78
CA SER A 72 -7.71 1.90 17.07
C SER A 72 -8.52 3.21 16.99
N PRO A 73 -9.72 3.31 17.60
CA PRO A 73 -10.59 4.49 17.54
C PRO A 73 -10.04 5.79 18.16
N THR A 74 -8.73 5.90 18.40
CA THR A 74 -8.18 6.79 19.44
C THR A 74 -7.31 7.94 18.95
N LYS A 75 -7.30 8.30 17.66
CA LYS A 75 -6.56 9.52 17.23
C LYS A 75 -7.34 10.51 16.39
N GLU A 76 -8.20 10.07 15.47
CA GLU A 76 -8.98 11.03 14.65
C GLU A 76 -10.16 11.64 15.41
N THR A 77 -10.71 10.95 16.41
CA THR A 77 -11.84 11.45 17.20
C THR A 77 -11.43 12.46 18.28
N GLN A 78 -10.16 12.51 18.71
CA GLN A 78 -9.74 13.41 19.80
C GLN A 78 -9.43 14.83 19.32
N GLU A 79 -8.87 15.00 18.12
CA GLU A 79 -8.58 16.35 17.58
C GLU A 79 -9.88 17.11 17.23
N GLY A 80 -10.89 16.42 16.70
CA GLY A 80 -12.21 17.01 16.44
C GLY A 80 -13.05 17.28 17.70
N GLU A 81 -12.85 16.52 18.78
CA GLU A 81 -13.57 16.74 20.04
C GLU A 81 -12.94 17.84 20.92
N GLU A 82 -11.62 18.02 20.89
CA GLU A 82 -10.95 19.13 21.60
C GLU A 82 -11.26 20.49 20.94
N GLU A 83 -11.24 20.57 19.60
CA GLU A 83 -11.59 21.81 18.87
C GLU A 83 -13.05 22.23 19.13
N ASN A 84 -13.98 21.28 19.22
CA ASN A 84 -15.39 21.57 19.50
C ASN A 84 -15.62 22.00 20.96
N ARG A 85 -14.86 21.45 21.93
CA ARG A 85 -14.93 21.86 23.35
C ARG A 85 -14.30 23.21 23.65
N GLU A 86 -13.36 23.69 22.84
CA GLU A 86 -12.83 25.06 22.94
C GLU A 86 -13.80 26.09 22.33
N ARG A 87 -14.49 25.75 21.24
CA ARG A 87 -15.51 26.62 20.64
C ARG A 87 -16.74 26.82 21.51
N GLU A 88 -17.10 25.84 22.34
CA GLU A 88 -18.21 25.98 23.31
C GLU A 88 -17.82 26.74 24.59
N ARG A 89 -16.54 27.08 24.79
CA ARG A 89 -16.05 27.82 25.97
C ARG A 89 -15.70 29.30 25.70
N ASN A 90 -15.77 29.77 24.46
CA ASN A 90 -15.51 31.16 24.06
C ASN A 90 -16.77 31.88 23.58
#